data_AF-A0A3A2Z795-F1
#
_entry.id   AF-A0A3A2Z795-F1
#
_cell.length_a   1.000
_cell.length_b   1.000
_cell.length_c   1.000
_cell.angle_alpha   90.00
_cell.angle_beta   90.00
_cell.angle_gamma   90.00
#
_symmetry.space_group_name_H-M   'P 1'
#
loop_
_entity.id
_entity.type
_entity.pdbx_description
1 polymer ?
#
loop_
_entity_poly.entity_id
_entity_poly.type
_entity_poly.pdbx_seq_one_letter_code
_entity_poly.pdbx_strand_id
1 'polypeptide(L)'
;MASVLLLGLQTTSLTISAISSIVVAVQMIVSHCKKLKYRKKIVLVTNGLGTIDNDELDQIAGKIKEENIDLVILGVDFDDPEYGVKEEDKDPQKGKNECLLRDLAEGCDGVYGTLEQAVAEMDIPRVKQ
;
A
#
# COMPACT_ATOMS: atom_id res chain seq x y z
N MET A 1 18.40 7.12 -10.38
CA MET A 1 17.43 6.28 -11.10
C MET A 1 16.45 5.75 -10.08
N ALA A 2 15.19 6.22 -10.10
CA ALA A 2 14.14 5.73 -9.21
C ALA A 2 13.55 4.46 -9.85
N SER A 3 13.70 3.32 -9.19
CA SER A 3 13.11 2.06 -9.62
C SER A 3 11.72 1.97 -9.00
N VAL A 4 10.68 2.24 -9.78
CA VAL A 4 9.28 2.01 -9.37
C VAL A 4 8.94 0.59 -9.79
N LEU A 5 8.74 -0.29 -8.81
CA LEU A 5 8.29 -1.66 -9.07
C LEU A 5 6.76 -1.67 -9.12
N LEU A 6 6.19 -1.56 -10.33
CA LEU A 6 4.77 -1.86 -10.55
C LEU A 6 4.64 -3.39 -10.64
N LEU A 7 4.11 -4.01 -9.58
CA LEU A 7 3.68 -5.40 -9.64
C LEU A 7 2.39 -5.48 -10.48
N GLY A 8 2.53 -5.73 -11.78
CA GLY A 8 1.41 -6.12 -12.64
C GLY A 8 0.98 -7.55 -12.29
N LEU A 9 0.02 -7.69 -11.38
CA LEU A 9 -0.53 -9.00 -11.03
C LEU A 9 -1.53 -9.44 -12.11
N GLN A 10 -1.10 -10.35 -12.98
CA GLN A 10 -2.00 -11.12 -13.84
C GLN A 10 -2.86 -12.00 -12.93
N THR A 11 -4.19 -11.88 -13.01
CA THR A 11 -5.16 -12.66 -12.20
C THR A 11 -5.08 -14.15 -12.56
N THR A 12 -4.15 -14.87 -11.94
CA THR A 12 -4.19 -16.34 -11.85
C THR A 12 -5.10 -16.69 -10.66
N SER A 13 -5.79 -17.84 -10.69
CA SER A 13 -6.87 -18.17 -9.74
C SER A 13 -6.42 -18.43 -8.28
N LEU A 14 -5.25 -17.92 -7.88
CA LEU A 14 -4.83 -17.80 -6.49
C LEU A 14 -5.28 -16.42 -6.00
N THR A 15 -6.16 -16.38 -5.00
CA THR A 15 -6.49 -15.13 -4.30
C THR A 15 -5.27 -14.68 -3.49
N ILE A 16 -4.43 -13.83 -4.07
CA ILE A 16 -3.29 -13.23 -3.37
C ILE A 16 -3.83 -12.07 -2.52
N SER A 17 -3.55 -12.09 -1.21
CA SER A 17 -3.94 -11.02 -0.30
C SER A 17 -3.07 -9.77 -0.47
N ALA A 18 -3.57 -8.62 -0.03
CA ALA A 18 -2.81 -7.38 -0.02
C ALA A 18 -1.51 -7.52 0.81
N ILE A 19 -1.60 -8.18 1.96
CA ILE A 19 -0.45 -8.36 2.86
C ILE A 19 0.59 -9.30 2.26
N SER A 20 0.20 -10.44 1.69
CA SER A 20 1.17 -11.33 1.05
C SER A 20 1.85 -10.67 -0.15
N SER A 21 1.15 -9.80 -0.88
CA SER A 21 1.73 -8.99 -1.95
C SER A 21 2.82 -8.04 -1.41
N ILE A 22 2.58 -7.40 -0.25
CA ILE A 22 3.58 -6.54 0.42
C ILE A 22 4.78 -7.38 0.87
N VAL A 23 4.55 -8.54 1.49
CA VAL A 23 5.63 -9.45 1.93
C VAL A 23 6.55 -9.80 0.76
N VAL A 24 5.97 -10.21 -0.37
CA VAL A 24 6.73 -10.53 -1.58
C VAL A 24 7.48 -9.31 -2.10
N ALA A 25 6.87 -8.12 -2.10
CA ALA A 25 7.53 -6.89 -2.52
C ALA A 25 8.73 -6.53 -1.62
N VAL A 26 8.58 -6.62 -0.30
CA VAL A 26 9.66 -6.42 0.67
C VAL A 26 10.77 -7.43 0.43
N GLN A 27 10.43 -8.71 0.27
CA GLN A 27 11.41 -9.77 -0.01
C GLN A 27 12.19 -9.49 -1.30
N MET A 28 11.51 -9.09 -2.39
CA MET A 28 12.18 -8.73 -3.64
C MET A 28 13.14 -7.55 -3.46
N ILE A 29 12.72 -6.50 -2.75
CA ILE A 29 13.57 -5.35 -2.44
C ILE A 29 14.79 -5.81 -1.63
N VAL A 30 14.60 -6.55 -0.53
CA VAL A 30 15.71 -7.03 0.30
C VAL A 30 16.69 -7.89 -0.50
N SER A 31 16.18 -8.79 -1.33
CA SER A 31 16.98 -9.75 -2.09
C SER A 31 17.80 -9.08 -3.20
N HIS A 32 17.22 -8.10 -3.87
CA HIS A 32 17.82 -7.52 -5.08
C HIS A 32 18.47 -6.15 -4.84
N CYS A 33 18.04 -5.41 -3.83
CA CYS A 33 18.47 -4.03 -3.68
C CYS A 33 19.78 -3.84 -2.92
N LYS A 34 20.22 -4.83 -2.12
CA LYS A 34 21.36 -4.70 -1.19
C LYS A 34 21.21 -3.41 -0.32
N LYS A 35 22.25 -3.02 0.41
CA LYS A 35 22.25 -1.78 1.23
C LYS A 35 22.68 -0.53 0.44
N LEU A 36 22.19 -0.40 -0.79
CA LEU A 36 22.51 0.74 -1.67
C LEU A 36 21.68 1.97 -1.28
N LYS A 37 22.22 3.18 -1.50
CA LYS A 37 21.67 4.46 -0.98
C LYS A 37 20.46 5.03 -1.73
N TYR A 38 19.72 4.23 -2.51
CA TYR A 38 18.53 4.74 -3.20
C TYR A 38 17.29 4.62 -2.32
N ARG A 39 16.34 5.54 -2.54
CA ARG A 39 15.00 5.41 -1.98
C ARG A 39 14.33 4.15 -2.51
N LYS A 40 13.84 3.32 -1.60
CA LYS A 40 13.03 2.14 -1.88
C LYS A 40 11.58 2.52 -1.62
N LYS A 41 10.69 2.28 -2.57
CA LYS A 41 9.27 2.63 -2.45
C LYS A 41 8.39 1.50 -2.95
N ILE A 42 7.39 1.14 -2.16
CA ILE A 42 6.32 0.21 -2.54
C ILE A 42 5.03 1.03 -2.67
N VAL A 43 4.32 0.85 -3.77
CA VAL A 43 2.99 1.42 -3.98
C VAL A 43 2.02 0.25 -4.20
N LEU A 44 1.14 0.01 -3.21
CA LEU A 44 0.07 -0.96 -3.30
C LEU A 44 -1.19 -0.26 -3.82
N VAL A 45 -1.79 -0.79 -4.88
CA VAL A 45 -3.11 -0.37 -5.36
C VAL A 45 -4.06 -1.55 -5.21
N THR A 46 -5.19 -1.36 -4.53
CA THR A 46 -6.12 -2.46 -4.22
C THR A 46 -7.57 -1.98 -4.10
N ASN A 47 -8.52 -2.90 -4.22
CA ASN A 47 -9.94 -2.68 -3.90
C ASN A 47 -10.32 -3.19 -2.49
N GLY A 48 -9.36 -3.72 -1.73
CA GLY A 48 -9.57 -4.13 -0.34
C GLY A 48 -10.51 -5.33 -0.13
N LEU A 49 -10.91 -6.07 -1.16
CA LEU A 49 -11.86 -7.18 -1.02
C LEU A 49 -11.21 -8.51 -0.60
N GLY A 50 -9.92 -8.69 -0.85
CA GLY A 50 -9.20 -9.92 -0.51
C GLY A 50 -9.15 -10.17 0.99
N THR A 51 -9.16 -11.43 1.42
CA THR A 51 -8.99 -11.78 2.84
C THR A 51 -7.60 -11.36 3.32
N ILE A 52 -7.54 -10.63 4.44
CA ILE A 52 -6.28 -10.24 5.08
C ILE A 52 -6.12 -11.05 6.38
N ASP A 53 -4.96 -11.69 6.50
CA ASP A 53 -4.46 -12.24 7.75
C ASP A 53 -3.64 -11.15 8.47
N ASN A 54 -3.91 -10.93 9.75
CA ASN A 54 -3.29 -9.87 10.53
C ASN A 54 -2.13 -10.34 11.43
N ASP A 55 -1.87 -11.65 11.49
CA ASP A 55 -0.88 -12.23 12.40
C ASP A 55 0.56 -11.71 12.17
N GLU A 56 0.86 -11.22 10.96
CA GLU A 56 2.23 -10.81 10.56
C GLU A 56 2.41 -9.29 10.40
N LEU A 57 1.39 -8.46 10.66
CA LEU A 57 1.44 -7.01 10.34
C LEU A 57 2.58 -6.28 11.04
N ASP A 58 2.78 -6.52 12.34
CA ASP A 58 3.83 -5.86 13.12
C ASP A 58 5.24 -6.23 12.63
N GLN A 59 5.43 -7.49 12.25
CA GLN A 59 6.71 -7.99 11.74
C GLN A 59 7.02 -7.35 10.39
N ILE A 60 6.02 -7.24 9.51
CA ILE A 60 6.15 -6.61 8.19
C ILE A 60 6.45 -5.12 8.35
N ALA A 61 5.71 -4.41 9.21
CA ALA A 61 5.95 -3.00 9.50
C ALA A 61 7.37 -2.75 10.03
N GLY A 62 7.85 -3.62 10.93
CA GLY A 62 9.22 -3.60 11.42
C GLY A 62 10.25 -3.75 10.30
N LYS A 63 10.02 -4.68 9.37
CA LYS A 63 10.93 -4.92 8.24
C LYS A 63 10.95 -3.76 7.25
N ILE A 64 9.79 -3.16 6.96
CA ILE A 64 9.67 -1.98 6.09
C ILE A 64 10.50 -0.81 6.65
N LYS A 65 10.39 -0.56 7.96
CA LYS A 65 11.16 0.49 8.64
C LYS A 65 12.66 0.19 8.67
N GLU A 66 13.05 -1.02 9.06
CA GLU A 66 14.46 -1.44 9.09
C GLU A 66 15.12 -1.24 7.72
N GLU A 67 14.40 -1.59 6.66
CA GLU A 67 14.86 -1.48 5.29
C GLU A 67 14.66 -0.08 4.69
N ASN A 68 14.15 0.91 5.43
CA ASN A 68 13.90 2.27 4.92
C ASN A 68 13.10 2.25 3.59
N ILE A 69 11.99 1.51 3.59
CA ILE A 69 11.09 1.41 2.44
C ILE A 69 9.90 2.35 2.66
N ASP A 70 9.70 3.28 1.73
CA ASP A 70 8.51 4.14 1.72
C ASP A 70 7.30 3.29 1.27
N LEU A 71 6.30 3.09 2.13
CA LEU A 71 5.06 2.39 1.77
C LEU A 71 3.96 3.40 1.42
N VAL A 72 3.28 3.18 0.30
CA VAL A 72 2.05 3.90 -0.08
C VAL A 72 0.97 2.90 -0.42
N ILE A 73 -0.20 3.03 0.20
CA ILE A 73 -1.38 2.21 -0.05
C ILE A 73 -2.48 3.10 -0.62
N LEU A 74 -2.97 2.74 -1.81
CA LEU A 74 -4.05 3.44 -2.51
C LEU A 74 -5.22 2.48 -2.72
N GLY A 75 -6.37 2.84 -2.16
CA GLY A 75 -7.62 2.12 -2.38
C GLY A 75 -8.45 2.76 -3.48
N VAL A 76 -9.05 1.98 -4.39
CA VAL A 76 -9.90 2.53 -5.48
C VAL A 76 -11.12 3.29 -4.94
N ASP A 77 -11.56 2.96 -3.73
CA ASP A 77 -12.83 3.37 -3.13
C ASP A 77 -12.76 3.30 -1.58
N PHE A 78 -11.58 3.54 -1.02
CA PHE A 78 -11.41 3.59 0.43
C PHE A 78 -12.03 4.85 1.02
N ASP A 79 -12.55 4.73 2.25
CA ASP A 79 -13.12 5.90 2.92
C ASP A 79 -12.03 6.90 3.26
N ASP A 80 -12.29 8.15 2.92
CA ASP A 80 -11.49 9.30 3.29
C ASP A 80 -12.43 10.43 3.71
N PRO A 81 -12.76 10.54 5.00
CA PRO A 81 -13.64 11.59 5.51
C PRO A 81 -13.08 13.00 5.29
N GLU A 82 -11.75 13.16 5.21
CA GLU A 82 -11.11 14.46 4.99
C GLU A 82 -11.28 14.92 3.54
N TYR A 83 -11.19 13.97 2.61
CA TYR A 83 -11.43 14.19 1.18
C TYR A 83 -12.93 14.14 0.82
N GLY A 84 -13.79 13.66 1.72
CA GLY A 84 -15.24 13.55 1.53
C GLY A 84 -15.68 12.30 0.78
N VAL A 85 -14.84 11.27 0.71
CA VAL A 85 -15.14 9.99 0.07
C VAL A 85 -15.62 9.01 1.13
N LYS A 86 -16.81 8.45 0.91
CA LYS A 86 -17.36 7.39 1.75
C LYS A 86 -18.15 6.41 0.87
N GLU A 87 -17.84 5.14 0.98
CA GLU A 87 -18.62 4.08 0.33
C GLU A 87 -19.85 3.75 1.18
N GLU A 88 -21.03 3.92 0.58
CA GLU A 88 -22.29 3.52 1.21
C GLU A 88 -22.50 1.99 1.10
N ASP A 89 -23.16 1.42 2.10
CA ASP A 89 -23.41 -0.03 2.20
C ASP A 89 -22.14 -0.90 2.12
N LYS A 90 -21.01 -0.35 2.63
CA LYS A 90 -19.70 -1.00 2.61
C LYS A 90 -19.74 -2.39 3.23
N ASP A 91 -19.15 -3.34 2.50
CA ASP A 91 -18.97 -4.70 2.99
C ASP A 91 -18.17 -4.73 4.31
N PRO A 92 -18.64 -5.42 5.36
CA PRO A 92 -17.96 -5.43 6.66
C PRO A 92 -16.54 -5.98 6.63
N GLN A 93 -16.24 -6.91 5.72
CA GLN A 93 -14.88 -7.43 5.56
C GLN A 93 -13.99 -6.38 4.90
N LYS A 94 -14.48 -5.67 3.89
CA LYS A 94 -13.75 -4.54 3.29
C LYS A 94 -13.43 -3.45 4.32
N GLY A 95 -14.39 -3.07 5.16
CA GLY A 95 -14.17 -2.10 6.23
C GLY A 95 -13.08 -2.53 7.24
N LYS A 96 -13.03 -3.83 7.58
CA LYS A 96 -11.93 -4.38 8.39
C LYS A 96 -10.59 -4.32 7.67
N ASN A 97 -10.57 -4.68 6.38
CA ASN A 97 -9.37 -4.64 5.57
C ASN A 97 -8.81 -3.22 5.45
N GLU A 98 -9.68 -2.22 5.23
CA GLU A 98 -9.28 -0.80 5.23
C GLU A 98 -8.66 -0.37 6.56
N CYS A 99 -9.24 -0.80 7.70
CA CYS A 99 -8.66 -0.55 9.01
C CYS A 99 -7.26 -1.16 9.13
N LEU A 100 -7.11 -2.44 8.80
CA LEU A 100 -5.81 -3.13 8.90
C LEU A 100 -4.75 -2.52 7.97
N LEU A 101 -5.14 -2.13 6.75
CA LEU A 101 -4.22 -1.50 5.79
C LEU A 101 -3.81 -0.10 6.24
N ARG A 102 -4.74 0.67 6.84
CA ARG A 102 -4.43 1.96 7.45
C ARG A 102 -3.47 1.80 8.63
N ASP A 103 -3.77 0.88 9.54
CA ASP A 103 -2.93 0.61 10.72
C ASP A 103 -1.51 0.18 10.31
N LEU A 104 -1.38 -0.63 9.25
CA LEU A 104 -0.08 -1.00 8.67
C LEU A 104 0.68 0.20 8.11
N ALA A 105 0.02 1.06 7.34
CA ALA A 105 0.63 2.25 6.76
C ALA A 105 1.12 3.19 7.87
N GLU A 106 0.28 3.47 8.87
CA GLU A 106 0.64 4.29 10.03
C GLU A 106 1.80 3.67 10.82
N GLY A 107 1.77 2.34 11.03
CA GLY A 107 2.82 1.60 11.74
C GLY A 107 4.20 1.64 11.09
N CYS A 108 4.30 2.03 9.82
CA CYS A 108 5.55 2.16 9.08
C CYS A 108 5.86 3.58 8.56
N ASP A 109 5.18 4.61 9.10
CA ASP A 109 5.30 6.01 8.63
C ASP A 109 5.00 6.16 7.12
N GLY A 110 4.15 5.27 6.60
CA GLY A 110 3.71 5.23 5.21
C GLY A 110 2.54 6.18 4.93
N VAL A 111 2.02 6.09 3.70
CA VAL A 111 0.86 6.86 3.24
C VAL A 111 -0.29 5.92 2.94
N TYR A 112 -1.48 6.26 3.40
CA TYR A 112 -2.74 5.61 3.08
C TYR A 112 -3.68 6.65 2.47
N GLY A 113 -4.44 6.30 1.43
CA GLY A 113 -5.44 7.19 0.87
C GLY A 113 -6.28 6.56 -0.23
N THR A 114 -7.28 7.30 -0.67
CA THR A 114 -8.08 6.92 -1.84
C THR A 114 -7.36 7.27 -3.14
N LEU A 115 -7.52 6.42 -4.16
CA LEU A 115 -6.96 6.63 -5.49
C LEU A 115 -7.55 7.88 -6.14
N GLU A 116 -8.78 8.26 -5.79
CA GLU A 116 -9.44 9.47 -6.29
C GLU A 116 -8.65 10.73 -5.94
N GLN A 117 -8.26 10.88 -4.66
CA GLN A 117 -7.41 11.98 -4.22
C GLN A 117 -6.06 11.95 -4.92
N ALA A 118 -5.43 10.77 -5.02
CA ALA A 118 -4.13 10.64 -5.67
C ALA A 118 -4.16 11.10 -7.14
N VAL A 119 -5.25 10.82 -7.85
CA VAL A 119 -5.47 11.29 -9.23
C VAL A 119 -5.67 12.81 -9.26
N ALA A 120 -6.53 13.36 -8.40
CA ALA A 120 -6.75 14.80 -8.33
C ALA A 120 -5.47 15.58 -8.00
N GLU A 121 -4.60 15.04 -7.14
CA GLU A 121 -3.31 15.65 -6.82
C GLU A 121 -2.30 15.64 -7.98
N MET A 122 -2.42 14.69 -8.92
CA MET A 122 -1.56 14.67 -10.11
C MET A 122 -1.90 15.80 -11.09
N ASP A 123 -3.16 16.25 -11.10
CA ASP A 123 -3.60 17.37 -11.94
C ASP A 123 -3.10 18.74 -11.43
N ILE A 124 -2.66 18.81 -10.16
CA ILE A 124 -2.09 20.02 -9.57
C ILE A 124 -0.61 20.15 -10.00
N PRO A 125 -0.24 21.18 -10.77
CA PRO A 125 1.14 21.35 -11.22
C PRO A 125 2.08 21.56 -10.03
N ARG A 126 2.98 20.59 -9.79
CA ARG A 126 4.01 20.73 -8.75
C ARG A 126 5.21 21.49 -9.31
N VAL A 127 5.57 22.60 -8.69
CA VAL A 127 6.90 23.23 -8.88
C VAL A 127 7.95 22.28 -8.30
N LYS A 128 9.10 22.13 -8.99
CA LYS A 128 10.18 21.24 -8.54
C LYS A 128 10.59 21.59 -7.09
N GLN A 129 10.52 20.61 -6.19
CA GLN A 129 11.20 20.61 -4.90
C GLN A 129 12.50 19.82 -5.00
#